data_AF-A0ABC9P2A6-F1
#
_entry.id   AF-A0ABC9P2A6-F1
#
_cell.length_a   1.000
_cell.length_b   1.000
_cell.length_c   1.000
_cell.angle_alpha   90.00
_cell.angle_beta   90.00
_cell.angle_gamma   90.00
#
_symmetry.space_group_name_H-M   'P 1'
#
loop_
_entity.id
_entity.type
_entity.pdbx_description
1 polymer ?
#
loop_
_entity_poly.entity_id
_entity_poly.type
_entity_poly.pdbx_seq_one_letter_code
_entity_poly.pdbx_strand_id
1 'polypeptide(L)'
;MEVYMQNLITMASGTLNEVYSGTEIATLFAEYGAEFNSSVPFISTPFPNFTSKATAIQNNLQSFTEEQQFKIIKELCESVLAQNPANKDVAKILKLLLKNYGSVYSNDKIDRNIINETNTWLTASSRAKEEFEKAIQSYDNSIYNRYTLDSIRLAFEFFMQDI
;
A
#
# COMPACT_ATOMS: atom_id res chain seq x y z
N MET A 1 -12.54 11.15 -12.37
CA MET A 1 -11.66 10.55 -11.34
C MET A 1 -12.48 10.05 -10.15
N GLU A 2 -13.38 10.88 -9.61
CA GLU A 2 -14.26 10.58 -8.45
C GLU A 2 -15.03 9.23 -8.51
N VAL A 3 -15.52 8.81 -9.68
CA VAL A 3 -16.31 7.56 -9.84
C VAL A 3 -15.47 6.30 -9.60
N TYR A 4 -14.16 6.33 -9.84
CA TYR A 4 -13.31 5.14 -9.75
C TYR A 4 -12.91 4.82 -8.31
N MET A 5 -12.74 5.82 -7.45
CA MET A 5 -12.31 5.61 -6.05
C MET A 5 -13.47 5.06 -5.21
N GLN A 6 -14.68 5.56 -5.44
CA GLN A 6 -15.89 5.06 -4.75
C GLN A 6 -16.18 3.59 -5.03
N ASN A 7 -15.95 3.12 -6.26
CA ASN A 7 -16.06 1.71 -6.59
C ASN A 7 -15.05 0.86 -5.81
N LEU A 8 -13.81 1.35 -5.67
CA LEU A 8 -12.78 0.65 -4.93
C LEU A 8 -13.05 0.63 -3.43
N ILE A 9 -13.52 1.74 -2.86
CA ILE A 9 -13.98 1.82 -1.46
C ILE A 9 -15.10 0.83 -1.20
N THR A 10 -16.07 0.71 -2.11
CA THR A 10 -17.18 -0.24 -1.99
C THR A 10 -16.66 -1.68 -1.97
N MET A 11 -15.76 -2.05 -2.89
CA MET A 11 -15.15 -3.37 -2.90
C MET A 11 -14.31 -3.64 -1.64
N ALA A 12 -13.46 -2.69 -1.24
CA ALA A 12 -12.64 -2.80 -0.06
C ALA A 12 -13.48 -2.96 1.20
N SER A 13 -14.55 -2.18 1.37
CA SER A 13 -15.47 -2.29 2.50
C SER A 13 -16.15 -3.66 2.53
N GLY A 14 -16.59 -4.17 1.37
CA GLY A 14 -17.16 -5.50 1.21
C GLY A 14 -16.21 -6.65 1.53
N THR A 15 -14.90 -6.47 1.36
CA THR A 15 -13.90 -7.49 1.71
C THR A 15 -13.41 -7.36 3.15
N LEU A 16 -13.08 -6.14 3.59
CA LEU A 16 -12.50 -5.87 4.91
C LEU A 16 -13.50 -6.14 6.04
N ASN A 17 -14.81 -5.98 5.78
CA ASN A 17 -15.82 -6.29 6.79
C ASN A 17 -15.88 -7.79 7.15
N GLU A 18 -15.43 -8.70 6.28
CA GLU A 18 -15.37 -10.13 6.61
C GLU A 18 -14.18 -10.46 7.52
N VAL A 19 -13.15 -9.61 7.50
CA VAL A 19 -11.90 -9.85 8.23
C VAL A 19 -11.88 -9.14 9.58
N TYR A 20 -12.32 -7.88 9.62
CA TYR A 20 -12.33 -7.10 10.86
C TYR A 20 -13.66 -7.23 11.61
N SER A 21 -13.58 -7.33 12.93
CA SER A 21 -14.71 -7.19 13.82
C SER A 21 -15.20 -5.73 13.89
N GLY A 22 -16.43 -5.52 14.36
CA GLY A 22 -16.98 -4.17 14.52
C GLY A 22 -16.15 -3.31 15.48
N THR A 23 -15.62 -3.90 16.55
CA THR A 23 -14.77 -3.21 17.52
C THR A 23 -13.43 -2.82 16.91
N GLU A 24 -12.79 -3.71 16.15
CA GLU A 24 -11.54 -3.38 15.46
C GLU A 24 -11.74 -2.24 14.45
N ILE A 25 -12.84 -2.27 13.68
CA ILE A 25 -13.19 -1.18 12.77
C ILE A 25 -13.33 0.14 13.54
N ALA A 26 -14.12 0.14 14.62
CA ALA A 26 -14.33 1.35 15.43
C ALA A 26 -13.01 1.93 15.97
N THR A 27 -12.15 1.07 16.54
CA THR A 27 -10.85 1.48 17.09
C THR A 27 -9.92 2.02 16.01
N LEU A 28 -9.70 1.27 14.93
CA LEU A 28 -8.78 1.68 13.86
C LEU A 28 -9.21 3.00 13.22
N PHE A 29 -10.52 3.18 12.97
CA PHE A 29 -11.01 4.42 12.39
C PHE A 29 -11.04 5.59 13.37
N ALA A 30 -11.11 5.33 14.68
CA ALA A 30 -10.88 6.37 15.69
C ALA A 30 -9.41 6.85 15.64
N GLU A 31 -8.47 5.92 15.53
CA GLU A 31 -7.03 6.20 15.43
C GLU A 31 -6.72 7.01 14.15
N TYR A 32 -7.22 6.58 12.99
CA TYR A 32 -7.07 7.36 11.75
C TYR A 32 -7.75 8.73 11.82
N GLY A 33 -8.93 8.81 12.44
CA GLY A 33 -9.62 10.08 12.67
C GLY A 33 -8.77 11.06 13.48
N ALA A 34 -8.11 10.57 14.53
CA ALA A 34 -7.18 11.35 15.34
C ALA A 34 -5.90 11.73 14.57
N GLU A 35 -5.29 10.77 13.84
CA GLU A 35 -4.08 11.00 13.04
C GLU A 35 -4.28 12.09 11.98
N PHE A 36 -5.38 12.00 11.24
CA PHE A 36 -5.66 12.91 10.13
C PHE A 36 -6.49 14.14 10.52
N ASN A 37 -6.84 14.27 11.80
CA ASN A 37 -7.74 15.31 12.31
C ASN A 37 -9.07 15.37 11.53
N SER A 38 -9.62 14.19 11.24
CA SER A 38 -10.86 14.00 10.47
C SER A 38 -12.01 13.58 11.38
N SER A 39 -13.21 14.13 11.14
CA SER A 39 -14.41 13.76 11.87
C SER A 39 -15.01 12.47 11.30
N VAL A 40 -14.75 11.34 11.96
CA VAL A 40 -15.16 10.01 11.50
C VAL A 40 -16.45 9.54 12.20
N PRO A 41 -17.49 9.09 11.45
CA PRO A 41 -18.83 8.85 12.01
C PRO A 41 -18.99 7.56 12.83
N PHE A 42 -18.23 6.50 12.55
CA PHE A 42 -18.41 5.18 13.18
C PHE A 42 -17.17 4.73 13.93
N ILE A 43 -16.90 5.37 15.08
CA ILE A 43 -15.72 5.14 15.95
C ILE A 43 -16.05 4.45 17.29
N SER A 44 -17.28 3.99 17.47
CA SER A 44 -17.72 3.27 18.67
C SER A 44 -18.74 2.20 18.32
N THR A 45 -18.74 1.09 19.06
CA THR A 45 -19.75 0.03 18.95
C THR A 45 -20.75 0.06 20.12
N PRO A 46 -22.00 -0.39 19.94
CA PRO A 46 -22.59 -0.87 18.68
C PRO A 46 -22.80 0.27 17.67
N PHE A 47 -22.66 -0.03 16.38
CA PHE A 47 -22.93 0.98 15.35
C PHE A 47 -24.42 1.38 15.36
N PRO A 48 -24.74 2.68 15.26
CA PRO A 48 -26.11 3.16 15.35
C PRO A 48 -26.94 2.68 14.14
N ASN A 49 -28.27 2.70 14.28
CA ASN A 49 -29.22 2.43 13.19
C ASN A 49 -29.03 1.08 12.49
N PHE A 50 -28.57 0.04 13.20
CA PHE A 50 -28.29 -1.28 12.63
C PHE A 50 -27.29 -1.23 11.45
N THR A 51 -26.36 -0.26 11.49
CA THR A 51 -25.36 -0.07 10.43
C THR A 51 -24.46 -1.30 10.33
N SER A 52 -24.35 -1.86 9.11
CA SER A 52 -23.47 -3.00 8.85
C SER A 52 -21.99 -2.59 8.95
N LYS A 53 -21.11 -3.56 9.21
CA LYS A 53 -19.65 -3.33 9.20
C LYS A 53 -19.17 -2.74 7.86
N ALA A 54 -19.64 -3.28 6.73
CA ALA A 54 -19.29 -2.77 5.41
C ALA A 54 -19.72 -1.29 5.24
N THR A 55 -20.94 -0.96 5.66
CA THR A 55 -21.45 0.42 5.61
C THR A 55 -20.69 1.35 6.53
N ALA A 56 -20.27 0.89 7.72
CA ALA A 56 -19.46 1.67 8.65
C ALA A 56 -18.08 1.99 8.04
N ILE A 57 -17.38 0.98 7.49
CA ILE A 57 -16.09 1.15 6.81
C ILE A 57 -16.22 2.16 5.65
N GLN A 58 -17.25 2.01 4.81
CA GLN A 58 -17.46 2.87 3.64
C GLN A 58 -17.65 4.34 4.05
N ASN A 59 -18.52 4.62 5.01
CA ASN A 59 -18.77 5.99 5.46
C ASN A 59 -17.59 6.58 6.21
N ASN A 60 -16.87 5.76 6.99
CA ASN A 60 -15.65 6.21 7.63
C ASN A 60 -14.60 6.61 6.59
N LEU A 61 -14.36 5.79 5.57
CA LEU A 61 -13.43 6.09 4.47
C LEU A 61 -13.82 7.39 3.73
N GLN A 62 -15.11 7.67 3.56
CA GLN A 62 -15.58 8.90 2.93
C GLN A 62 -15.27 10.18 3.74
N SER A 63 -14.85 10.05 5.00
CA SER A 63 -14.44 11.19 5.85
C SER A 63 -13.00 11.66 5.60
N PHE A 64 -12.27 10.99 4.70
CA PHE A 64 -10.87 11.23 4.40
C PHE A 64 -10.66 11.69 2.95
N THR A 65 -9.53 12.34 2.66
CA THR A 65 -9.11 12.69 1.29
C THR A 65 -8.79 11.43 0.48
N GLU A 66 -8.73 11.51 -0.85
CA GLU A 66 -8.39 10.34 -1.69
C GLU A 66 -7.02 9.73 -1.35
N GLU A 67 -6.03 10.57 -1.04
CA GLU A 67 -4.70 10.14 -0.61
C GLU A 67 -4.76 9.38 0.73
N GLN A 68 -5.52 9.91 1.70
CA GLN A 68 -5.72 9.26 2.99
C GLN A 68 -6.53 7.97 2.85
N GLN A 69 -7.56 7.95 2.01
CA GLN A 69 -8.32 6.73 1.68
C GLN A 69 -7.41 5.67 1.09
N PHE A 70 -6.52 6.04 0.17
CA PHE A 70 -5.52 5.13 -0.38
C PHE A 70 -4.63 4.56 0.71
N LYS A 71 -4.05 5.42 1.56
CA LYS A 71 -3.17 5.01 2.67
C LYS A 71 -3.88 4.04 3.61
N ILE A 72 -5.06 4.40 4.10
CA ILE A 72 -5.85 3.59 5.03
C ILE A 72 -6.18 2.22 4.42
N ILE A 73 -6.69 2.17 3.18
CA ILE A 73 -7.05 0.90 2.53
C ILE A 73 -5.79 0.03 2.34
N LYS A 74 -4.66 0.63 1.94
CA LYS A 74 -3.37 -0.07 1.78
C LYS A 74 -2.93 -0.70 3.10
N GLU A 75 -2.87 0.08 4.17
CA GLU A 75 -2.41 -0.37 5.49
C GLU A 75 -3.31 -1.46 6.08
N LEU A 76 -4.63 -1.32 5.95
CA LEU A 76 -5.58 -2.36 6.37
C LEU A 76 -5.38 -3.66 5.57
N CYS A 77 -5.21 -3.57 4.25
CA CYS A 77 -4.95 -4.77 3.43
C CYS A 77 -3.61 -5.43 3.76
N GLU A 78 -2.55 -4.65 3.95
CA GLU A 78 -1.21 -5.13 4.29
C GLU A 78 -1.20 -5.80 5.67
N SER A 79 -1.87 -5.22 6.66
CA SER A 79 -2.02 -5.80 7.99
C SER A 79 -2.71 -7.17 7.95
N VAL A 80 -3.80 -7.30 7.17
CA VAL A 80 -4.47 -8.59 6.98
C VAL A 80 -3.57 -9.60 6.28
N LEU A 81 -2.84 -9.20 5.23
CA LEU A 81 -1.95 -10.10 4.49
C LEU A 81 -0.72 -10.51 5.30
N ALA A 82 -0.25 -9.68 6.24
CA ALA A 82 0.81 -10.05 7.17
C ALA A 82 0.38 -11.19 8.10
N GLN A 83 -0.89 -11.21 8.54
CA GLN A 83 -1.44 -12.25 9.39
C GLN A 83 -1.92 -13.47 8.60
N ASN A 84 -2.46 -13.25 7.40
CA ASN A 84 -2.97 -14.29 6.51
C ASN A 84 -2.57 -14.03 5.04
N PRO A 85 -1.34 -14.42 4.64
CA PRO A 85 -0.84 -14.20 3.28
C PRO A 85 -1.66 -14.91 2.18
N ALA A 86 -2.46 -15.91 2.54
CA ALA A 86 -3.27 -16.69 1.61
C ALA A 86 -4.65 -16.05 1.29
N ASN A 87 -4.99 -14.91 1.92
CA ASN A 87 -6.26 -14.21 1.68
C ASN A 87 -6.29 -13.56 0.28
N LYS A 88 -6.79 -14.31 -0.71
CA LYS A 88 -6.81 -13.90 -2.12
C LYS A 88 -7.69 -12.68 -2.39
N ASP A 89 -8.78 -12.51 -1.63
CA ASP A 89 -9.71 -11.40 -1.83
C ASP A 89 -9.07 -10.08 -1.41
N VAL A 90 -8.41 -10.05 -0.24
CA VAL A 90 -7.65 -8.87 0.20
C VAL A 90 -6.47 -8.59 -0.72
N ALA A 91 -5.74 -9.62 -1.15
CA ALA A 91 -4.63 -9.45 -2.11
C ALA A 91 -5.11 -8.85 -3.44
N LYS A 92 -6.32 -9.23 -3.90
CA LYS A 92 -6.94 -8.66 -5.10
C LYS A 92 -7.28 -7.19 -4.91
N ILE A 93 -7.86 -6.80 -3.77
CA ILE A 93 -8.15 -5.39 -3.45
C ILE A 93 -6.86 -4.57 -3.44
N LEU A 94 -5.83 -5.02 -2.72
CA LEU A 94 -4.55 -4.32 -2.66
C LEU A 94 -3.92 -4.17 -4.05
N LYS A 95 -3.94 -5.22 -4.87
CA LYS A 95 -3.43 -5.16 -6.25
C LYS A 95 -4.20 -4.14 -7.10
N LEU A 96 -5.52 -4.09 -6.98
CA LEU A 96 -6.35 -3.10 -7.70
C LEU A 96 -6.08 -1.68 -7.21
N LEU A 97 -5.91 -1.49 -5.90
CA LEU A 97 -5.58 -0.21 -5.30
C LEU A 97 -4.25 0.32 -5.85
N LEU A 98 -3.18 -0.48 -5.76
CA LEU A 98 -1.86 -0.12 -6.25
C LEU A 98 -1.84 0.11 -7.76
N LYS A 99 -2.53 -0.72 -8.55
CA LYS A 99 -2.59 -0.55 -10.00
C LYS A 99 -3.20 0.79 -10.41
N ASN A 100 -4.26 1.21 -9.74
CA ASN A 100 -5.03 2.40 -10.15
C ASN A 100 -4.53 3.70 -9.51
N TYR A 101 -3.94 3.61 -8.31
CA TYR A 101 -3.61 4.79 -7.49
C TYR A 101 -2.17 4.79 -6.97
N GLY A 102 -1.43 3.68 -7.10
CA GLY A 102 -0.08 3.56 -6.54
C GLY A 102 0.92 4.55 -7.13
N SER A 103 0.81 4.89 -8.42
CA SER A 103 1.69 5.88 -9.05
C SER A 103 1.50 7.31 -8.51
N VAL A 104 0.29 7.61 -8.03
CA VAL A 104 -0.13 8.92 -7.54
C VAL A 104 0.12 9.05 -6.04
N TYR A 105 -0.34 8.08 -5.25
CA TYR A 105 -0.41 8.16 -3.79
C TYR A 105 0.56 7.22 -3.06
N SER A 106 1.22 6.27 -3.73
CA SER A 106 2.23 5.47 -3.03
C SER A 106 3.51 6.26 -2.81
N ASN A 107 3.89 6.43 -1.54
CA ASN A 107 5.21 6.88 -1.12
C ASN A 107 6.26 5.76 -1.21
N ASP A 108 5.91 4.56 -1.71
CA ASP A 108 6.86 3.47 -1.91
C ASP A 108 7.97 3.82 -2.89
N LYS A 109 7.91 4.99 -3.57
CA LYS A 109 8.98 5.50 -4.42
C LYS A 109 10.29 5.46 -3.65
N ILE A 110 11.22 4.62 -4.13
CA ILE A 110 12.59 4.62 -3.64
C ILE A 110 13.07 6.08 -3.71
N ASP A 111 13.56 6.60 -2.59
CA ASP A 111 14.09 7.96 -2.54
C ASP A 111 15.15 8.11 -3.64
N ARG A 112 14.91 9.05 -4.56
CA ARG A 112 15.83 9.33 -5.68
C ARG A 112 17.23 9.70 -5.17
N ASN A 113 17.36 10.25 -3.96
CA ASN A 113 18.65 10.50 -3.35
C ASN A 113 19.41 9.20 -3.06
N ILE A 114 18.73 8.17 -2.54
CA ILE A 114 19.33 6.84 -2.30
C ILE A 114 19.76 6.21 -3.63
N ILE A 115 18.95 6.35 -4.69
CA ILE A 115 19.32 5.87 -6.03
C ILE A 115 20.59 6.58 -6.53
N ASN A 116 20.67 7.90 -6.40
CA ASN A 116 21.82 8.69 -6.84
C ASN A 116 23.09 8.37 -6.05
N GLU A 117 22.98 8.23 -4.73
CA GLU A 117 24.09 7.85 -3.86
C GLU A 117 24.59 6.45 -4.19
N THR A 118 23.68 5.48 -4.33
CA THR A 118 24.01 4.10 -4.71
C THR A 118 24.68 4.08 -6.08
N ASN A 119 24.15 4.79 -7.08
CA ASN A 119 24.78 4.90 -8.40
C ASN A 119 26.18 5.51 -8.34
N THR A 120 26.43 6.42 -7.40
CA THR A 120 27.76 7.00 -7.18
C THR A 120 28.72 5.94 -6.64
N TRP A 121 28.30 5.12 -5.68
CA TRP A 121 29.12 4.01 -5.18
C TRP A 121 29.38 2.94 -6.24
N LEU A 122 28.36 2.61 -7.03
CA LEU A 122 28.44 1.63 -8.11
C LEU A 122 29.32 2.10 -9.29
N THR A 123 29.82 3.34 -9.31
CA THR A 123 30.78 3.76 -10.34
C THR A 123 32.06 2.93 -10.35
N ALA A 124 32.41 2.31 -9.22
CA ALA A 124 33.54 1.38 -9.11
C ALA A 124 33.29 0.02 -9.82
N SER A 125 32.04 -0.35 -10.12
CA SER A 125 31.69 -1.61 -10.78
C SER A 125 30.60 -1.39 -11.84
N SER A 126 31.00 -1.42 -13.12
CA SER A 126 30.07 -1.23 -14.24
C SER A 126 28.97 -2.30 -14.30
N ARG A 127 29.29 -3.55 -13.92
CA ARG A 127 28.34 -4.67 -13.92
C ARG A 127 27.31 -4.54 -12.81
N ALA A 128 27.74 -4.15 -11.61
CA ALA A 128 26.82 -3.90 -10.50
C ALA A 128 25.87 -2.73 -10.81
N LYS A 129 26.41 -1.66 -11.42
CA LYS A 129 25.63 -0.51 -11.85
C LYS A 129 24.54 -0.89 -12.86
N GLU A 130 24.87 -1.70 -13.86
CA GLU A 130 23.92 -2.12 -14.89
C GLU A 130 22.74 -2.91 -14.31
N GLU A 131 23.00 -3.86 -13.41
CA GLU A 131 21.93 -4.66 -12.77
C GLU A 131 21.08 -3.82 -11.80
N PHE A 132 21.69 -2.85 -11.10
CA PHE A 132 20.95 -1.93 -10.26
C PHE A 132 20.03 -1.02 -11.09
N GLU A 133 20.51 -0.47 -12.20
CA GLU A 133 19.69 0.36 -13.10
C GLU A 133 18.51 -0.43 -13.70
N LYS A 134 18.72 -1.70 -14.08
CA LYS A 134 17.64 -2.62 -14.51
C LYS A 134 16.58 -2.80 -13.41
N ALA A 135 17.02 -2.99 -12.17
CA ALA A 135 16.10 -3.12 -11.04
C ALA A 135 15.26 -1.85 -10.82
N ILE A 136 15.89 -0.67 -10.85
CA ILE A 136 15.19 0.62 -10.73
C ILE A 136 14.20 0.81 -11.88
N GLN A 137 14.57 0.45 -13.11
CA GLN A 137 13.67 0.56 -14.25
C GLN A 137 12.47 -0.39 -14.15
N SER A 138 12.67 -1.63 -13.69
CA SER A 138 11.57 -2.57 -13.42
C SER A 138 10.66 -2.09 -12.28
N TYR A 139 11.26 -1.51 -11.24
CA TYR A 139 10.54 -0.89 -10.12
C TYR A 139 9.68 0.29 -10.60
N ASP A 140 10.25 1.23 -11.36
CA ASP A 140 9.55 2.42 -11.86
C ASP A 140 8.38 2.04 -12.80
N ASN A 141 8.49 0.92 -13.51
CA ASN A 141 7.43 0.40 -14.38
C ASN A 141 6.32 -0.38 -13.62
N SER A 142 6.34 -0.39 -12.29
CA SER A 142 5.41 -1.14 -11.44
C SER A 142 5.36 -2.65 -11.76
N ILE A 143 6.44 -3.19 -12.33
CA ILE A 143 6.63 -4.62 -12.53
C ILE A 143 7.20 -5.16 -11.22
N TYR A 144 6.40 -5.07 -10.16
CA TYR A 144 6.77 -5.59 -8.85
C TYR A 144 6.78 -7.12 -8.90
N ASN A 145 7.97 -7.68 -9.01
CA ASN A 145 8.18 -9.12 -9.04
C ASN A 145 9.50 -9.49 -8.34
N ARG A 146 9.67 -10.79 -8.13
CA ARG A 146 10.90 -11.42 -7.65
C ARG A 146 12.14 -10.97 -8.45
N TYR A 147 11.97 -10.64 -9.73
CA TYR A 147 13.06 -10.17 -10.59
C TYR A 147 13.65 -8.84 -10.13
N THR A 148 12.87 -7.88 -9.62
CA THR A 148 13.43 -6.63 -9.06
C THR A 148 14.35 -6.92 -7.86
N LEU A 149 13.91 -7.81 -6.96
CA LEU A 149 14.71 -8.20 -5.80
C LEU A 149 15.94 -9.02 -6.19
N ASP A 150 15.80 -9.94 -7.14
CA ASP A 150 16.90 -10.76 -7.66
C ASP A 150 17.96 -9.89 -8.37
N SER A 151 17.55 -8.87 -9.14
CA SER A 151 18.47 -7.91 -9.77
C SER A 151 19.21 -7.03 -8.74
N ILE A 152 18.53 -6.58 -7.68
CA ILE A 152 19.20 -5.85 -6.57
C ILE A 152 20.24 -6.76 -5.89
N ARG A 153 19.88 -8.02 -5.63
CA ARG A 153 20.80 -9.00 -5.05
C ARG A 153 22.02 -9.21 -5.97
N LEU A 154 21.81 -9.40 -7.27
CA LEU A 154 22.89 -9.62 -8.22
C LEU A 154 23.80 -8.40 -8.35
N ALA A 155 23.24 -7.19 -8.35
CA ALA A 155 24.02 -5.95 -8.30
C ALA A 155 24.95 -5.91 -7.07
N PHE A 156 24.44 -6.30 -5.90
CA PHE A 156 25.24 -6.37 -4.68
C PHE A 156 26.34 -7.45 -4.77
N GLU A 157 26.05 -8.62 -5.33
CA GLU A 157 27.05 -9.68 -5.53
C GLU A 157 28.19 -9.21 -6.45
N PHE A 158 27.90 -8.52 -7.55
CA PHE A 158 28.93 -7.95 -8.43
C PHE A 158 29.73 -6.85 -7.75
N PHE A 159 29.07 -5.98 -6.99
CA PHE A 159 29.76 -4.92 -6.26
C PHE A 159 30.78 -5.52 -5.28
N MET A 160 30.40 -6.53 -4.50
CA MET A 160 31.30 -7.20 -3.56
C MET A 160 32.45 -7.99 -4.20
N GLN A 161 32.34 -8.36 -5.48
CA GLN A 161 33.43 -9.04 -6.20
C GLN A 161 34.45 -8.05 -6.77
N ASP A 162 34.02 -6.83 -7.08
CA ASP A 162 34.80 -5.83 -7.80
C ASP A 162 35.54 -4.85 -6.87
N ILE A 163 35.33 -4.94 -5.54
CA ILE A 163 35.98 -4.12 -4.50
C ILE A 163 36.86 -5.00 -3.62
#